data_AF-A0A352RUT6-F1
#
_entry.id   AF-A0A352RUT6-F1
#
_cell.length_a   1.000
_cell.length_b   1.000
_cell.length_c   1.000
_cell.angle_alpha   90.00
_cell.angle_beta   90.00
_cell.angle_gamma   90.00
#
_symmetry.space_group_name_H-M   'P 1'
#
loop_
_entity.id
_entity.type
_entity.pdbx_description
1 polymer ?
#
loop_
_entity_poly.entity_id
_entity_poly.type
_entity_poly.pdbx_seq_one_letter_code
_entity_poly.pdbx_strand_id
1 'polypeptide(L)'
;MHAPSPQYVPVAELLAGTAEIPQRLDAATIRYRGVTCHVYGVLHGLTGGTNRQYKALVEDAIENAPGELVFGETKFAKLYRGIQVEMDDWTEIPLRDAFRMQFKAALTPMRMFMVAAGMRRERRTMADRFGANGFRRLQDIGGSAAFHALSPDERRRIAGFPEPYAYLVENCRRRAGGGDRCGPVFPDPDWRWLAMIEPELNIPLRSVFMLEFAVERARVFGGSEISIFVGEIHNSDMVWLAGFDESAVDPKVRDMVDNVRWRAIELARAPRRPSRLRFVLASLAGASIPLSLYFGLGTWLWARG
;
A
#
# COMPACT_ATOMS: atom_id res chain seq x y z
N MET A 1 6.23 9.68 -28.13
CA MET A 1 7.37 10.43 -27.54
C MET A 1 7.77 9.66 -26.29
N HIS A 2 8.99 9.16 -26.19
CA HIS A 2 9.48 8.58 -24.94
C HIS A 2 9.64 9.71 -23.93
N ALA A 3 8.91 9.66 -22.82
CA ALA A 3 9.22 10.51 -21.68
C ALA A 3 10.68 10.22 -21.27
N PRO A 4 11.50 11.25 -20.98
CA PRO A 4 12.86 11.02 -20.48
C PRO A 4 12.78 10.13 -19.24
N SER A 5 13.65 9.12 -19.16
CA SER A 5 13.74 8.26 -17.99
C SER A 5 13.87 9.13 -16.74
N PRO A 6 13.09 8.88 -15.68
CA PRO A 6 13.17 9.68 -14.47
C PRO A 6 14.60 9.68 -13.93
N GLN A 7 15.15 10.87 -13.71
CA GLN A 7 16.47 11.04 -13.15
C GLN A 7 16.37 10.83 -11.63
N TYR A 8 16.59 9.59 -11.21
CA TYR A 8 16.66 9.26 -9.79
C TYR A 8 17.98 9.75 -9.19
N VAL A 9 17.93 10.25 -7.96
CA VAL A 9 19.10 10.73 -7.22
C VAL A 9 19.37 9.84 -6.00
N PRO A 10 20.64 9.65 -5.60
CA PRO A 10 20.96 8.97 -4.35
C PRO A 10 20.36 9.70 -3.15
N VAL A 11 19.97 8.95 -2.10
CA VAL A 11 19.46 9.55 -0.84
C VAL A 11 20.43 10.58 -0.25
N ALA A 12 21.73 10.32 -0.33
CA ALA A 12 22.74 11.25 0.19
C ALA A 12 22.67 12.63 -0.49
N GLU A 13 22.49 12.68 -1.81
CA GLU A 13 22.36 13.92 -2.58
C GLU A 13 21.02 14.61 -2.30
N LEU A 14 19.94 13.82 -2.18
CA LEU A 14 18.63 14.36 -1.80
C LEU A 14 18.68 15.07 -0.44
N LEU A 15 19.33 14.44 0.54
CA LEU A 15 19.50 14.98 1.89
C LEU A 15 20.51 16.15 1.94
N ALA A 16 21.52 16.16 1.07
CA ALA A 16 22.50 17.24 0.98
C ALA A 16 21.93 18.55 0.41
N GLY A 17 20.73 18.51 -0.18
CA GLY A 17 20.12 19.71 -0.76
C GLY A 17 20.52 20.01 -2.20
N THR A 18 21.35 19.16 -2.81
CA THR A 18 21.95 19.40 -4.13
C THR A 18 21.05 19.00 -5.29
N ALA A 19 20.00 18.22 -5.02
CA ALA A 19 18.99 17.81 -6.00
C ALA A 19 17.68 18.61 -5.86
N GLU A 20 17.06 18.90 -7.01
CA GLU A 20 15.69 19.41 -7.07
C GLU A 20 14.68 18.33 -6.68
N ILE A 21 13.62 18.75 -5.96
CA ILE A 21 12.55 17.85 -5.55
C ILE A 21 11.53 17.76 -6.68
N PRO A 22 11.26 16.57 -7.24
CA PRO A 22 10.29 16.42 -8.31
C PRO A 22 8.90 16.84 -7.81
N GLN A 23 8.18 17.57 -8.65
CA GLN A 23 6.76 17.90 -8.44
C GLN A 23 5.89 16.97 -9.31
N ARG A 24 6.19 15.67 -9.31
CA ARG A 24 5.44 14.65 -10.04
C ARG A 24 5.58 13.28 -9.39
N LEU A 25 4.64 12.38 -9.69
CA LEU A 25 4.79 10.94 -9.44
C LEU A 25 5.23 10.26 -10.73
N ASP A 26 6.37 9.59 -10.70
CA ASP A 26 6.82 8.77 -11.83
C ASP A 26 6.15 7.38 -11.78
N ALA A 27 5.75 6.89 -12.95
CA ALA A 27 5.24 5.54 -13.12
C ALA A 27 6.36 4.58 -13.51
N ALA A 28 6.28 3.34 -13.02
CA ALA A 28 6.99 2.23 -13.64
C ALA A 28 6.12 1.67 -14.77
N THR A 29 6.60 1.76 -16.01
CA THR A 29 5.90 1.20 -17.17
C THR A 29 6.34 -0.23 -17.40
N ILE A 30 5.39 -1.17 -17.32
CA ILE A 30 5.62 -2.60 -17.57
C ILE A 30 4.66 -3.11 -18.63
N ARG A 31 5.08 -4.10 -19.42
CA ARG A 31 4.19 -4.83 -20.32
C ARG A 31 3.90 -6.20 -19.72
N TYR A 32 2.65 -6.41 -19.29
CA TYR A 32 2.25 -7.65 -18.63
C TYR A 32 1.05 -8.28 -19.34
N ARG A 33 1.20 -9.55 -19.76
CA ARG A 33 0.16 -10.33 -20.45
C ARG A 33 -0.57 -9.59 -21.58
N GLY A 34 0.18 -8.79 -22.34
CA GLY A 34 -0.30 -8.05 -23.51
C GLY A 34 -0.88 -6.66 -23.23
N VAL A 35 -0.93 -6.22 -21.96
CA VAL A 35 -1.38 -4.87 -21.55
C VAL A 35 -0.19 -4.04 -21.07
N THR A 36 -0.14 -2.77 -21.47
CA THR A 36 0.83 -1.80 -20.95
C THR A 36 0.28 -1.24 -19.64
N CYS A 37 1.01 -1.41 -18.55
CA CYS A 37 0.61 -0.93 -17.22
C CYS A 37 1.56 0.17 -16.76
N HIS A 38 1.00 1.32 -16.39
CA HIS A 38 1.70 2.40 -15.71
C HIS A 38 1.43 2.31 -14.23
N VAL A 39 2.39 1.75 -13.48
CA VAL A 39 2.22 1.50 -12.04
C VAL A 39 2.78 2.68 -11.26
N TYR A 40 1.92 3.33 -10.48
CA TYR A 40 2.25 4.46 -9.61
C TYR A 40 2.31 3.99 -8.16
N GLY A 41 3.48 4.14 -7.54
CA GLY A 41 3.66 3.95 -6.10
C GLY A 41 3.27 5.22 -5.34
N VAL A 42 2.37 5.09 -4.37
CA VAL A 42 1.85 6.21 -3.58
C VAL A 42 2.13 5.99 -2.10
N LEU A 43 2.69 6.98 -1.42
CA LEU A 43 2.76 7.04 0.04
C LEU A 43 1.43 7.58 0.59
N HIS A 44 0.38 6.76 0.55
CA HIS A 44 -0.94 7.19 1.01
C HIS A 44 -1.05 7.15 2.55
N GLY A 45 -1.13 8.32 3.17
CA GLY A 45 -1.41 8.44 4.60
C GLY A 45 -2.81 7.92 4.96
N LEU A 46 -3.26 8.16 6.19
CA LEU A 46 -4.59 7.75 6.65
C LEU A 46 -5.73 8.47 5.90
N THR A 47 -5.42 9.61 5.28
CA THR A 47 -6.39 10.49 4.60
C THR A 47 -6.04 10.78 3.12
N GLY A 48 -5.16 9.97 2.53
CA GLY A 48 -4.71 10.14 1.13
C GLY A 48 -3.45 10.98 1.00
N GLY A 49 -2.63 11.06 2.05
CA GLY A 49 -1.36 11.78 2.07
C GLY A 49 -1.00 12.23 3.47
N THR A 50 0.29 12.49 3.74
CA THR A 50 0.72 13.03 5.04
C THR A 50 0.44 14.53 5.17
N ASN A 51 0.17 15.20 4.05
CA ASN A 51 -0.18 16.61 3.93
C ASN A 51 -1.03 16.86 2.65
N ARG A 52 -1.62 18.05 2.54
CA ARG A 52 -2.50 18.40 1.41
C ARG A 52 -1.77 18.62 0.08
N GLN A 53 -0.53 19.12 0.10
CA GLN A 53 0.28 19.28 -1.12
C GLN A 53 0.53 17.94 -1.79
N TYR A 54 0.96 16.93 -1.03
CA TYR A 54 1.19 15.59 -1.56
C TYR A 54 -0.09 14.95 -2.06
N LYS A 55 -1.21 15.11 -1.33
CA LYS A 55 -2.49 14.63 -1.82
C LYS A 55 -2.85 15.25 -3.18
N ALA A 56 -2.69 16.56 -3.32
CA ALA A 56 -2.97 17.26 -4.58
C ALA A 56 -2.05 16.77 -5.71
N LEU A 57 -0.78 16.49 -5.41
CA LEU A 57 0.16 15.90 -6.34
C LEU A 57 -0.28 14.52 -6.85
N VAL A 58 -0.80 13.66 -5.96
CA VAL A 58 -1.34 12.36 -6.35
C VAL A 58 -2.61 12.52 -7.20
N GLU A 59 -3.51 13.44 -6.83
CA GLU A 59 -4.73 13.70 -7.60
C GLU A 59 -4.41 14.23 -9.01
N ASP A 60 -3.42 15.12 -9.14
CA ASP A 60 -2.92 15.60 -10.42
C ASP A 60 -2.31 14.47 -11.26
N ALA A 61 -1.51 13.59 -10.65
CA ALA A 61 -0.97 12.42 -11.33
C ALA A 61 -2.06 11.46 -11.81
N ILE A 62 -3.16 11.29 -11.04
CA ILE A 62 -4.31 10.48 -11.42
C ILE A 62 -5.06 11.11 -12.60
N GLU A 63 -5.29 12.42 -12.56
CA GLU A 63 -6.01 13.15 -13.60
C GLU A 63 -5.27 13.12 -14.95
N ASN A 64 -3.94 13.17 -14.90
CA ASN A 64 -3.07 13.14 -16.07
C ASN A 64 -2.56 11.73 -16.44
N ALA A 65 -3.09 10.68 -15.78
CA ALA A 65 -2.60 9.33 -15.97
C ALA A 65 -2.96 8.80 -17.38
N PRO A 66 -2.02 8.14 -18.09
CA PRO A 66 -2.27 7.56 -19.40
C PRO A 66 -3.15 6.30 -19.31
N GLY A 67 -3.69 5.88 -20.46
CA GLY A 67 -4.45 4.65 -20.60
C GLY A 67 -5.97 4.83 -20.52
N GLU A 68 -6.69 3.76 -20.86
CA GLU A 68 -8.15 3.80 -20.96
C GLU A 68 -8.85 3.65 -19.60
N LEU A 69 -8.14 3.05 -18.62
CA LEU A 69 -8.66 2.80 -17.29
C LEU A 69 -7.67 3.17 -16.19
N VAL A 70 -8.20 3.78 -15.12
CA VAL A 70 -7.46 4.13 -13.91
C VAL A 70 -7.91 3.25 -12.74
N PHE A 71 -7.00 2.38 -12.31
CA PHE A 71 -7.19 1.47 -11.19
C PHE A 71 -6.61 2.03 -9.90
N GLY A 72 -7.26 1.73 -8.78
CA GLY A 72 -6.77 2.07 -7.43
C GLY A 72 -6.85 0.89 -6.48
N GLU A 73 -5.91 0.80 -5.54
CA GLU A 73 -5.98 -0.13 -4.40
C GLU A 73 -7.30 0.06 -3.60
N THR A 74 -7.74 -0.96 -2.86
CA THR A 74 -8.94 -0.86 -2.02
C THR A 74 -8.98 0.42 -1.19
N LYS A 75 -10.08 1.18 -1.32
CA LYS A 75 -10.37 2.50 -0.69
C LYS A 75 -9.69 3.70 -1.35
N PHE A 76 -8.84 3.54 -2.36
CA PHE A 76 -8.24 4.70 -3.03
C PHE A 76 -9.28 5.63 -3.66
N ALA A 77 -10.39 5.09 -4.19
CA ALA A 77 -11.49 5.91 -4.72
C ALA A 77 -12.19 6.78 -3.65
N LYS A 78 -12.02 6.47 -2.36
CA LYS A 78 -12.48 7.32 -1.26
C LYS A 78 -11.46 8.41 -0.87
N LEU A 79 -10.20 8.18 -1.20
CA LEU A 79 -9.09 9.08 -0.84
C LEU A 79 -8.82 10.10 -1.94
N TYR A 80 -8.88 9.66 -3.19
CA TYR A 80 -8.49 10.43 -4.37
C TYR A 80 -9.61 10.45 -5.42
N ARG A 81 -9.69 11.55 -6.16
CA ARG A 81 -10.57 11.68 -7.33
C ARG A 81 -9.94 11.00 -8.55
N GLY A 82 -10.77 10.59 -9.52
CA GLY A 82 -10.32 10.05 -10.81
C GLY A 82 -10.10 8.53 -10.86
N ILE A 83 -10.09 7.83 -9.72
CA ILE A 83 -10.05 6.35 -9.71
C ILE A 83 -11.37 5.79 -10.26
N GLN A 84 -11.29 5.00 -11.34
CA GLN A 84 -12.45 4.41 -12.02
C GLN A 84 -12.75 3.01 -11.52
N VAL A 85 -11.72 2.22 -11.21
CA VAL A 85 -11.86 0.83 -10.77
C VAL A 85 -11.06 0.59 -9.49
N GLU A 86 -11.74 0.16 -8.42
CA GLU A 86 -11.05 -0.32 -7.23
C GLU A 86 -10.72 -1.80 -7.35
N MET A 87 -9.46 -2.16 -7.13
CA MET A 87 -9.01 -3.53 -7.03
C MET A 87 -9.37 -4.04 -5.63
N ASP A 88 -10.28 -5.02 -5.53
CA ASP A 88 -10.81 -5.56 -4.27
C ASP A 88 -9.80 -6.46 -3.52
N ASP A 89 -8.55 -6.04 -3.45
CA ASP A 89 -7.41 -6.79 -2.91
C ASP A 89 -7.49 -7.11 -1.41
N TRP A 90 -8.46 -6.53 -0.70
CA TRP A 90 -8.85 -6.99 0.64
C TRP A 90 -9.28 -8.47 0.66
N THR A 91 -9.68 -9.05 -0.47
CA THR A 91 -10.04 -10.47 -0.57
C THR A 91 -8.87 -11.40 -0.28
N GLU A 92 -7.64 -10.91 -0.46
CA GLU A 92 -6.43 -11.69 -0.17
C GLU A 92 -6.06 -11.69 1.31
N ILE A 93 -6.66 -10.82 2.11
CA ILE A 93 -6.50 -10.83 3.56
C ILE A 93 -7.44 -11.90 4.13
N PRO A 94 -6.92 -13.01 4.69
CA PRO A 94 -7.75 -14.07 5.22
C PRO A 94 -8.43 -13.59 6.51
N LEU A 95 -9.61 -14.12 6.81
CA LEU A 95 -10.44 -13.66 7.94
C LEU A 95 -9.71 -13.72 9.29
N ARG A 96 -8.86 -14.73 9.48
CA ARG A 96 -7.98 -14.86 10.66
C ARG A 96 -7.05 -13.66 10.83
N ASP A 97 -6.46 -13.20 9.74
CA ASP A 97 -5.47 -12.12 9.79
C ASP A 97 -6.20 -10.77 9.87
N ALA A 98 -7.37 -10.63 9.23
CA ALA A 98 -8.26 -9.48 9.45
C ALA A 98 -8.67 -9.32 10.92
N PHE A 99 -9.04 -10.43 11.58
CA PHE A 99 -9.30 -10.46 13.02
C PHE A 99 -8.06 -10.05 13.83
N ARG A 100 -6.90 -10.66 13.56
CA ARG A 100 -5.65 -10.39 14.30
C ARG A 100 -5.20 -8.94 14.16
N MET A 101 -5.29 -8.39 12.96
CA MET A 101 -4.96 -7.00 12.67
C MET A 101 -5.80 -6.06 13.55
N GLN A 102 -7.12 -6.24 13.58
CA GLN A 102 -8.01 -5.40 14.39
C GLN A 102 -7.84 -5.63 15.89
N PHE A 103 -7.60 -6.87 16.30
CA PHE A 103 -7.26 -7.19 17.69
C PHE A 103 -6.00 -6.44 18.14
N LYS A 104 -4.90 -6.53 17.37
CA LYS A 104 -3.64 -5.83 17.68
C LYS A 104 -3.79 -4.30 17.66
N ALA A 105 -4.60 -3.77 16.74
CA ALA A 105 -4.87 -2.34 16.67
C ALA A 105 -5.66 -1.85 17.89
N ALA A 106 -6.66 -2.62 18.34
CA ALA A 106 -7.50 -2.30 19.49
C ALA A 106 -6.85 -2.59 20.85
N LEU A 107 -5.84 -3.49 20.90
CA LEU A 107 -5.13 -3.88 22.13
C LEU A 107 -4.40 -2.73 22.84
N THR A 108 -4.20 -1.59 22.18
CA THR A 108 -3.52 -0.46 22.80
C THR A 108 -4.29 0.83 22.49
N PRO A 109 -5.06 1.39 23.44
CA PRO A 109 -5.86 2.60 23.25
C PRO A 109 -5.04 3.79 22.77
N MET A 110 -3.79 3.89 23.24
CA MET A 110 -2.84 4.90 22.77
C MET A 110 -2.67 4.84 21.24
N ARG A 111 -2.69 3.65 20.63
CA ARG A 111 -2.58 3.50 19.17
C ARG A 111 -3.81 4.02 18.45
N MET A 112 -5.01 3.76 18.97
CA MET A 112 -6.24 4.34 18.41
C MET A 112 -6.20 5.88 18.49
N PHE A 113 -5.70 6.42 19.60
CA PHE A 113 -5.48 7.86 19.72
C PHE A 113 -4.43 8.37 18.72
N MET A 114 -3.30 7.67 18.54
CA MET A 114 -2.27 8.02 17.55
C MET A 114 -2.82 8.04 16.13
N VAL A 115 -3.63 7.04 15.74
CA VAL A 115 -4.30 7.01 14.43
C VAL A 115 -5.24 8.21 14.28
N ALA A 116 -6.09 8.47 15.28
CA ALA A 116 -7.01 9.62 15.25
C ALA A 116 -6.27 10.98 15.20
N ALA A 117 -5.20 11.12 15.98
CA ALA A 117 -4.34 12.30 15.98
C ALA A 117 -3.62 12.47 14.64
N GLY A 118 -3.11 11.37 14.06
CA GLY A 118 -2.53 11.32 12.72
C GLY A 118 -3.51 11.80 11.66
N MET A 119 -4.72 11.25 11.62
CA MET A 119 -5.78 11.71 10.69
C MET A 119 -6.09 13.20 10.84
N ARG A 120 -6.18 13.70 12.07
CA ARG A 120 -6.44 15.14 12.33
C ARG A 120 -5.28 16.00 11.85
N ARG A 121 -4.05 15.56 12.09
CA ARG A 121 -2.82 16.24 11.67
C ARG A 121 -2.75 16.30 10.15
N GLU A 122 -2.83 15.16 9.46
CA GLU A 122 -2.78 15.08 7.99
C GLU A 122 -3.80 16.03 7.33
N ARG A 123 -5.03 16.10 7.86
CA ARG A 123 -6.06 17.00 7.34
C ARG A 123 -5.76 18.49 7.54
N ARG A 124 -4.93 18.85 8.51
CA ARG A 124 -4.59 20.24 8.85
C ARG A 124 -3.24 20.67 8.27
N THR A 125 -2.35 19.74 8.01
CA THR A 125 -1.02 20.02 7.46
C THR A 125 -1.13 20.40 5.98
N MET A 126 -0.85 21.67 5.69
CA MET A 126 -0.86 22.18 4.31
C MET A 126 0.38 21.74 3.55
N ALA A 127 1.57 21.98 4.12
CA ALA A 127 2.83 21.85 3.42
C ALA A 127 3.68 20.67 3.91
N ASP A 128 4.62 20.27 3.07
CA ASP A 128 5.62 19.25 3.36
C ASP A 128 6.53 19.64 4.55
N ARG A 129 6.95 18.64 5.33
CA ARG A 129 7.95 18.79 6.40
C ARG A 129 9.37 18.70 5.84
N PHE A 130 9.56 17.93 4.77
CA PHE A 130 10.86 17.71 4.19
C PHE A 130 11.41 19.01 3.59
N GLY A 131 12.61 19.42 4.01
CA GLY A 131 13.22 20.68 3.57
C GLY A 131 12.72 21.93 4.31
N ALA A 132 11.80 21.78 5.27
CA ALA A 132 11.32 22.90 6.07
C ALA A 132 12.48 23.55 6.84
N ASN A 133 12.55 24.88 6.79
CA ASN A 133 13.65 25.68 7.39
C ASN A 133 15.06 25.29 6.88
N GLY A 134 15.15 24.71 5.67
CA GLY A 134 16.43 24.29 5.07
C GLY A 134 16.94 22.92 5.53
N PHE A 135 16.21 22.21 6.41
CA PHE A 135 16.62 20.89 6.90
C PHE A 135 15.97 19.77 6.08
N ARG A 136 16.79 18.91 5.47
CA ARG A 136 16.34 17.70 4.77
C ARG A 136 16.73 16.48 5.59
N ARG A 137 15.73 15.83 6.21
CA ARG A 137 15.93 14.65 7.06
C ARG A 137 15.11 13.48 6.53
N LEU A 138 15.69 12.29 6.55
CA LEU A 138 15.01 11.08 6.09
C LEU A 138 13.74 10.78 6.89
N GLN A 139 13.70 11.18 8.17
CA GLN A 139 12.54 11.00 9.05
C GLN A 139 11.36 11.91 8.68
N ASP A 140 11.58 12.92 7.84
CA ASP A 140 10.53 13.87 7.41
C ASP A 140 10.04 13.57 5.98
N ILE A 141 10.56 12.53 5.32
CA ILE A 141 10.30 12.25 3.90
C ILE A 141 8.90 11.67 3.63
N GLY A 142 8.17 11.23 4.67
CA GLY A 142 6.90 10.55 4.51
C GLY A 142 5.83 11.45 3.91
N GLY A 143 5.31 11.03 2.75
CA GLY A 143 4.38 11.81 1.92
C GLY A 143 4.98 13.13 1.46
N SER A 144 6.29 13.18 1.29
CA SER A 144 6.98 14.21 0.51
C SER A 144 7.07 13.79 -0.94
N ALA A 145 6.97 14.74 -1.87
CA ALA A 145 7.30 14.49 -3.27
C ALA A 145 8.78 14.10 -3.45
N ALA A 146 9.66 14.52 -2.52
CA ALA A 146 11.08 14.17 -2.49
C ALA A 146 11.32 12.66 -2.41
N PHE A 147 10.37 11.91 -1.84
CA PHE A 147 10.45 10.45 -1.82
C PHE A 147 10.50 9.87 -3.25
N HIS A 148 9.78 10.47 -4.20
CA HIS A 148 9.75 10.03 -5.59
C HIS A 148 10.98 10.45 -6.40
N ALA A 149 11.89 11.24 -5.83
CA ALA A 149 13.22 11.51 -6.42
C ALA A 149 14.13 10.27 -6.36
N LEU A 150 13.80 9.31 -5.50
CA LEU A 150 14.60 8.11 -5.26
C LEU A 150 14.15 6.96 -6.17
N SER A 151 15.08 6.09 -6.53
CA SER A 151 14.76 4.89 -7.29
C SER A 151 13.79 3.99 -6.50
N PRO A 152 12.93 3.20 -7.18
CA PRO A 152 12.01 2.26 -6.50
C PRO A 152 12.72 1.35 -5.47
N ASP A 153 13.91 0.84 -5.80
CA ASP A 153 14.68 -0.04 -4.91
C ASP A 153 15.20 0.70 -3.68
N GLU A 154 15.59 1.96 -3.83
CA GLU A 154 16.02 2.80 -2.70
C GLU A 154 14.85 3.19 -1.81
N ARG A 155 13.69 3.52 -2.40
CA ARG A 155 12.42 3.75 -1.67
C ARG A 155 12.03 2.54 -0.83
N ARG A 156 12.10 1.33 -1.41
CA ARG A 156 11.80 0.06 -0.73
C ARG A 156 12.74 -0.20 0.45
N ARG A 157 14.05 -0.01 0.26
CA ARG A 157 15.06 -0.17 1.32
C ARG A 157 14.85 0.81 2.46
N ILE A 158 14.57 2.08 2.15
CA ILE A 158 14.25 3.11 3.16
C ILE A 158 12.99 2.73 3.94
N ALA A 159 11.97 2.21 3.26
CA ALA A 159 10.74 1.75 3.90
C ALA A 159 10.96 0.50 4.78
N GLY A 160 12.14 -0.12 4.75
CA GLY A 160 12.49 -1.28 5.57
C GLY A 160 11.87 -2.59 5.08
N PHE A 161 11.54 -2.69 3.79
CA PHE A 161 11.00 -3.94 3.20
C PHE A 161 12.12 -4.82 2.64
N PRO A 162 12.01 -6.15 2.78
CA PRO A 162 12.91 -7.09 2.08
C PRO A 162 12.71 -7.01 0.56
N GLU A 163 13.69 -7.46 -0.22
CA GLU A 163 13.56 -7.60 -1.69
C GLU A 163 12.29 -8.37 -2.12
N PRO A 164 11.67 -8.06 -3.27
CA PRO A 164 10.36 -8.59 -3.67
C PRO A 164 10.21 -10.11 -3.54
N TYR A 165 11.18 -10.89 -4.04
CA TYR A 165 11.13 -12.35 -3.93
C TYR A 165 11.19 -12.85 -2.49
N ALA A 166 12.16 -12.34 -1.71
CA ALA A 166 12.32 -12.69 -0.31
C ALA A 166 11.06 -12.34 0.49
N TYR A 167 10.46 -11.19 0.19
CA TYR A 167 9.24 -10.73 0.83
C TYR A 167 8.02 -11.60 0.47
N LEU A 168 7.90 -12.02 -0.79
CA LEU A 168 6.87 -12.96 -1.23
C LEU A 168 6.99 -14.32 -0.51
N VAL A 169 8.19 -14.92 -0.50
CA VAL A 169 8.44 -16.19 0.18
C VAL A 169 8.08 -16.10 1.66
N GLU A 170 8.49 -15.01 2.31
CA GLU A 170 8.19 -14.79 3.72
C GLU A 170 6.69 -14.64 3.98
N ASN A 171 5.96 -13.92 3.11
CA ASN A 171 4.50 -13.82 3.21
C ASN A 171 3.79 -15.16 2.97
N CYS A 172 4.26 -15.99 2.04
CA CYS A 172 3.75 -17.36 1.88
C CYS A 172 3.96 -18.20 3.15
N ARG A 173 5.12 -18.07 3.82
CA ARG A 173 5.36 -18.73 5.13
C ARG A 173 4.43 -18.20 6.22
N ARG A 174 4.23 -16.88 6.30
CA ARG A 174 3.28 -16.24 7.22
C ARG A 174 1.86 -16.74 7.01
N ARG A 175 1.44 -16.85 5.75
CA ARG A 175 0.13 -17.37 5.33
C ARG A 175 -0.08 -18.81 5.81
N ALA A 176 0.94 -19.66 5.64
CA ALA A 176 0.97 -21.04 6.14
C ALA A 176 1.03 -21.16 7.68
N GLY A 177 1.12 -20.04 8.42
CA GLY A 177 1.12 -20.00 9.88
C GLY A 177 2.51 -19.90 10.52
N GLY A 178 3.58 -20.05 9.74
CA GLY A 178 4.96 -19.84 10.17
C GLY A 178 5.44 -18.41 9.90
N GLY A 179 6.73 -18.27 9.57
CA GLY A 179 7.36 -17.00 9.19
C GLY A 179 7.65 -16.06 10.36
N ASP A 180 8.61 -15.16 10.15
CA ASP A 180 8.85 -14.01 11.02
C ASP A 180 7.69 -13.02 10.90
N ARG A 181 7.23 -12.48 12.02
CA ARG A 181 6.18 -11.45 12.09
C ARG A 181 6.72 -10.08 12.47
N CYS A 182 8.02 -9.86 12.38
CA CYS A 182 8.59 -8.52 12.43
C CYS A 182 8.11 -7.76 11.19
N GLY A 183 7.47 -6.61 11.44
CA GLY A 183 7.08 -5.69 10.39
C GLY A 183 8.28 -4.87 9.89
N PRO A 184 8.12 -4.16 8.77
CA PRO A 184 9.11 -3.23 8.24
C PRO A 184 9.39 -2.10 9.23
N VAL A 185 10.60 -1.53 9.17
CA VAL A 185 10.99 -0.37 9.97
C VAL A 185 11.11 0.86 9.08
N PHE A 186 10.09 1.71 9.12
CA PHE A 186 10.12 3.00 8.45
C PHE A 186 10.86 4.05 9.28
N PRO A 187 11.70 4.90 8.66
CA PRO A 187 12.39 5.98 9.34
C PRO A 187 11.42 7.10 9.75
N ASP A 188 10.40 7.36 8.94
CA ASP A 188 9.38 8.36 9.27
C ASP A 188 8.38 7.79 10.31
N PRO A 189 8.27 8.42 11.50
CA PRO A 189 7.39 7.99 12.57
C PRO A 189 5.91 7.86 12.18
N ASP A 190 5.46 8.58 11.16
CA ASP A 190 4.07 8.58 10.71
C ASP A 190 3.64 7.25 10.10
N TRP A 191 4.60 6.39 9.76
CA TRP A 191 4.37 5.06 9.20
C TRP A 191 4.63 3.93 10.19
N ARG A 192 5.00 4.24 11.44
CA ARG A 192 5.21 3.23 12.49
C ARG A 192 4.00 2.33 12.71
N TRP A 193 2.80 2.83 12.42
CA TRP A 193 1.59 2.02 12.54
C TRP A 193 1.55 0.86 11.52
N LEU A 194 2.18 1.02 10.35
CA LEU A 194 2.21 0.00 9.30
C LEU A 194 2.97 -1.25 9.77
N ALA A 195 4.09 -1.07 10.48
CA ALA A 195 4.87 -2.16 11.06
C ALA A 195 4.04 -3.10 11.96
N MET A 196 2.96 -2.59 12.55
CA MET A 196 2.11 -3.37 13.47
C MET A 196 1.14 -4.31 12.74
N ILE A 197 0.73 -3.93 11.53
CA ILE A 197 -0.33 -4.61 10.79
C ILE A 197 0.19 -5.31 9.52
N GLU A 198 1.33 -4.87 8.99
CA GLU A 198 1.93 -5.41 7.78
C GLU A 198 2.03 -6.94 7.79
N PRO A 199 2.43 -7.61 8.89
CA PRO A 199 2.51 -9.07 8.91
C PRO A 199 1.17 -9.78 8.64
N GLU A 200 0.05 -9.08 8.83
CA GLU A 200 -1.30 -9.55 8.54
C GLU A 200 -1.87 -9.03 7.20
N LEU A 201 -1.21 -8.04 6.57
CA LEU A 201 -1.68 -7.43 5.32
C LEU A 201 -1.40 -8.28 4.09
N ASN A 202 -0.44 -9.21 4.13
CA ASN A 202 -0.09 -10.07 2.99
C ASN A 202 0.22 -9.28 1.70
N ILE A 203 1.00 -8.19 1.81
CA ILE A 203 1.21 -7.20 0.74
C ILE A 203 1.65 -7.83 -0.61
N PRO A 204 2.63 -8.75 -0.69
CA PRO A 204 3.07 -9.30 -1.98
C PRO A 204 1.98 -10.09 -2.70
N LEU A 205 1.19 -10.88 -1.96
CA LEU A 205 0.07 -11.63 -2.55
C LEU A 205 -1.04 -10.67 -3.00
N ARG A 206 -1.25 -9.55 -2.29
CA ARG A 206 -2.11 -8.46 -2.78
C ARG A 206 -1.55 -7.81 -4.04
N SER A 207 -0.24 -7.63 -4.16
CA SER A 207 0.42 -7.14 -5.38
C SER A 207 0.15 -8.06 -6.58
N VAL A 208 0.28 -9.38 -6.39
CA VAL A 208 -0.09 -10.39 -7.40
C VAL A 208 -1.55 -10.24 -7.80
N PHE A 209 -2.45 -10.21 -6.82
CA PHE A 209 -3.88 -10.07 -7.08
C PHE A 209 -4.21 -8.81 -7.86
N MET A 210 -3.71 -7.66 -7.43
CA MET A 210 -4.01 -6.37 -8.04
C MET A 210 -3.52 -6.29 -9.50
N LEU A 211 -2.29 -6.76 -9.78
CA LEU A 211 -1.76 -6.75 -11.14
C LEU A 211 -2.58 -7.65 -12.07
N GLU A 212 -2.87 -8.88 -11.65
CA GLU A 212 -3.71 -9.79 -12.45
C GLU A 212 -5.12 -9.28 -12.63
N PHE A 213 -5.73 -8.76 -11.56
CA PHE A 213 -7.08 -8.24 -11.60
C PHE A 213 -7.18 -7.06 -12.56
N ALA A 214 -6.25 -6.10 -12.47
CA ALA A 214 -6.26 -4.90 -13.31
C ALA A 214 -6.09 -5.26 -14.79
N VAL A 215 -5.12 -6.13 -15.10
CA VAL A 215 -4.86 -6.56 -16.48
C VAL A 215 -6.02 -7.38 -17.05
N GLU A 216 -6.56 -8.33 -16.30
CA GLU A 216 -7.70 -9.11 -16.78
C GLU A 216 -8.95 -8.23 -16.95
N ARG A 217 -9.21 -7.31 -16.02
CA ARG A 217 -10.35 -6.39 -16.11
C ARG A 217 -10.20 -5.44 -17.30
N ALA A 218 -8.99 -4.95 -17.58
CA ALA A 218 -8.70 -4.15 -18.75
C ALA A 218 -9.02 -4.92 -20.04
N ARG A 219 -8.56 -6.17 -20.14
CA ARG A 219 -8.84 -7.04 -21.30
C ARG A 219 -10.32 -7.30 -21.50
N VAL A 220 -11.08 -7.52 -20.42
CA VAL A 220 -12.54 -7.68 -20.48
C VAL A 220 -13.23 -6.43 -21.04
N PHE A 221 -12.69 -5.25 -20.77
CA PHE A 221 -13.17 -3.98 -21.32
C PHE A 221 -12.52 -3.55 -22.63
N GLY A 222 -11.64 -4.39 -23.21
CA GLY A 222 -10.94 -4.08 -24.46
C GLY A 222 -9.82 -3.05 -24.32
N GLY A 223 -9.37 -2.74 -23.10
CA GLY A 223 -8.24 -1.85 -22.83
C GLY A 223 -6.89 -2.50 -23.11
N SER A 224 -5.94 -1.69 -23.55
CA SER A 224 -4.58 -2.11 -23.92
C SER A 224 -3.50 -1.34 -23.15
N GLU A 225 -3.87 -0.24 -22.50
CA GLU A 225 -3.01 0.61 -21.70
C GLU A 225 -3.75 1.09 -20.46
N ILE A 226 -3.20 0.85 -19.27
CA ILE A 226 -3.88 1.19 -18.01
C ILE A 226 -2.94 1.87 -17.02
N SER A 227 -3.51 2.65 -16.12
CA SER A 227 -2.80 3.21 -14.98
C SER A 227 -3.25 2.57 -13.68
N ILE A 228 -2.29 2.22 -12.81
CA ILE A 228 -2.51 1.48 -11.57
C ILE A 228 -1.92 2.28 -10.41
N PHE A 229 -2.76 2.81 -9.54
CA PHE A 229 -2.36 3.55 -8.33
C PHE A 229 -2.44 2.65 -7.10
N VAL A 230 -1.31 2.43 -6.45
CA VAL A 230 -1.17 1.50 -5.31
C VAL A 230 -0.26 2.08 -4.24
N GLY A 231 -0.32 1.53 -3.03
CA GLY A 231 0.69 1.79 -2.01
C GLY A 231 2.10 1.52 -2.54
N GLU A 232 3.05 2.38 -2.19
CA GLU A 232 4.42 2.39 -2.75
C GLU A 232 5.05 1.00 -2.94
N ILE A 233 4.94 0.12 -1.94
CA ILE A 233 5.62 -1.19 -1.97
C ILE A 233 5.07 -2.08 -3.09
N HIS A 234 3.77 -1.98 -3.37
CA HIS A 234 3.13 -2.70 -4.47
C HIS A 234 3.73 -2.30 -5.83
N ASN A 235 4.25 -1.08 -6.00
CA ASN A 235 4.90 -0.66 -7.25
C ASN A 235 6.12 -1.56 -7.56
N SER A 236 7.07 -1.62 -6.63
CA SER A 236 8.26 -2.48 -6.79
C SER A 236 7.92 -3.97 -6.89
N ASP A 237 6.91 -4.45 -6.15
CA ASP A 237 6.45 -5.84 -6.26
C ASP A 237 5.89 -6.14 -7.66
N MET A 238 5.04 -5.25 -8.22
CA MET A 238 4.43 -5.45 -9.53
C MET A 238 5.45 -5.39 -10.67
N VAL A 239 6.44 -4.48 -10.57
CA VAL A 239 7.55 -4.40 -11.53
C VAL A 239 8.32 -5.71 -11.54
N TRP A 240 8.67 -6.23 -10.36
CA TRP A 240 9.36 -7.51 -10.24
C TRP A 240 8.49 -8.66 -10.77
N LEU A 241 7.20 -8.73 -10.40
CA LEU A 241 6.26 -9.75 -10.84
C LEU A 241 6.12 -9.81 -12.37
N ALA A 242 6.23 -8.68 -13.06
CA ALA A 242 6.08 -8.63 -14.50
C ALA A 242 7.23 -9.30 -15.28
N GLY A 243 8.43 -9.36 -14.68
CA GLY A 243 9.63 -9.97 -15.26
C GLY A 243 10.06 -11.27 -14.57
N PHE A 244 9.29 -11.76 -13.62
CA PHE A 244 9.65 -12.89 -12.77
C PHE A 244 9.52 -14.24 -13.48
N ASP A 245 10.57 -15.07 -13.38
CA ASP A 245 10.55 -16.45 -13.86
C ASP A 245 9.97 -17.41 -12.80
N GLU A 246 8.76 -17.86 -13.07
CA GLU A 246 8.00 -18.77 -12.21
C GLU A 246 8.61 -20.17 -12.09
N SER A 247 9.44 -20.57 -13.05
CA SER A 247 10.07 -21.90 -13.05
C SER A 247 11.13 -22.04 -11.96
N ALA A 248 11.73 -20.93 -11.52
CA ALA A 248 12.78 -20.86 -10.51
C ALA A 248 12.28 -20.83 -9.06
N VAL A 249 10.97 -20.98 -8.85
CA VAL A 249 10.28 -20.71 -7.58
C VAL A 249 10.00 -21.98 -6.81
N ASP A 250 10.10 -21.90 -5.48
CA ASP A 250 9.62 -22.96 -4.58
C ASP A 250 8.17 -23.37 -4.94
N PRO A 251 7.89 -24.67 -5.12
CA PRO A 251 6.57 -25.14 -5.56
C PRO A 251 5.42 -24.65 -4.69
N LYS A 252 5.60 -24.52 -3.36
CA LYS A 252 4.52 -24.05 -2.47
C LYS A 252 4.23 -22.57 -2.67
N VAL A 253 5.26 -21.78 -2.96
CA VAL A 253 5.09 -20.36 -3.28
C VAL A 253 4.39 -20.22 -4.62
N ARG A 254 4.79 -21.01 -5.62
CA ARG A 254 4.12 -21.06 -6.93
C ARG A 254 2.64 -21.40 -6.80
N ASP A 255 2.30 -22.47 -6.08
CA ASP A 255 0.91 -22.89 -5.86
C ASP A 255 0.07 -21.78 -5.21
N MET A 256 0.62 -21.08 -4.20
CA MET A 256 -0.09 -19.95 -3.59
C MET A 256 -0.30 -18.80 -4.58
N VAL A 257 0.74 -18.42 -5.32
CA VAL A 257 0.65 -17.36 -6.34
C VAL A 257 -0.41 -17.73 -7.39
N ASP A 258 -0.40 -18.95 -7.92
CA ASP A 258 -1.35 -19.38 -8.94
C ASP A 258 -2.80 -19.37 -8.44
N ASN A 259 -3.03 -19.76 -7.19
CA ASN A 259 -4.35 -19.65 -6.57
C ASN A 259 -4.82 -18.19 -6.48
N VAL A 260 -3.92 -17.26 -6.11
CA VAL A 260 -4.23 -15.82 -6.06
C VAL A 260 -4.54 -15.28 -7.46
N ARG A 261 -3.75 -15.66 -8.47
CA ARG A 261 -3.99 -15.23 -9.85
C ARG A 261 -5.32 -15.72 -10.39
N TRP A 262 -5.62 -17.00 -10.18
CA TRP A 262 -6.90 -17.58 -10.57
C TRP A 262 -8.06 -16.81 -9.95
N ARG A 263 -7.96 -16.50 -8.66
CA ARG A 263 -8.96 -15.73 -7.94
C ARG A 263 -9.10 -14.30 -8.46
N ALA A 264 -7.98 -13.65 -8.78
CA ALA A 264 -7.95 -12.31 -9.36
C ALA A 264 -8.67 -12.27 -10.72
N ILE A 265 -8.40 -13.26 -11.58
CA ILE A 265 -9.05 -13.41 -12.89
C ILE A 265 -10.55 -13.65 -12.73
N GLU A 266 -10.95 -14.55 -11.83
CA GLU A 266 -12.35 -14.83 -11.55
C GLU A 266 -13.10 -13.56 -11.13
N LEU A 267 -12.53 -12.78 -10.20
CA LEU A 267 -13.13 -11.55 -9.72
C LEU A 267 -13.08 -10.42 -10.76
N ALA A 268 -12.06 -10.36 -11.60
CA ALA A 268 -11.96 -9.39 -12.70
C ALA A 268 -13.02 -9.63 -13.79
N ARG A 269 -13.48 -10.87 -13.96
CA ARG A 269 -14.59 -11.20 -14.88
C ARG A 269 -15.95 -11.08 -14.24
N ALA A 270 -16.03 -11.09 -12.91
CA ALA A 270 -17.30 -11.02 -12.20
C ALA A 270 -18.01 -9.67 -12.47
N PRO A 271 -19.34 -9.70 -12.71
CA PRO A 271 -20.15 -8.49 -12.91
C PRO A 271 -20.47 -7.78 -11.59
N ARG A 272 -20.34 -8.46 -10.45
CA ARG A 272 -20.64 -7.93 -9.12
C ARG A 272 -19.41 -8.04 -8.22
N ARG A 273 -19.22 -7.03 -7.37
CA ARG A 273 -18.16 -7.02 -6.36
C ARG A 273 -18.43 -8.07 -5.27
N PRO A 274 -17.39 -8.68 -4.69
CA PRO A 274 -17.54 -9.60 -3.58
C PRO A 274 -18.10 -8.91 -2.33
N SER A 275 -18.92 -9.62 -1.56
CA SER A 275 -19.46 -9.10 -0.30
C SER A 275 -18.39 -9.01 0.78
N ARG A 276 -18.26 -7.83 1.39
CA ARG A 276 -17.33 -7.56 2.50
C ARG A 276 -17.84 -8.03 3.86
N LEU A 277 -19.04 -8.59 3.96
CA LEU A 277 -19.70 -8.87 5.24
C LEU A 277 -18.83 -9.72 6.18
N ARG A 278 -18.30 -10.85 5.69
CA ARG A 278 -17.46 -11.74 6.51
C ARG A 278 -16.18 -11.06 6.98
N PHE A 279 -15.56 -10.28 6.10
CA PHE A 279 -14.34 -9.52 6.42
C PHE A 279 -14.61 -8.47 7.50
N VAL A 280 -15.73 -7.74 7.39
CA VAL A 280 -16.16 -6.76 8.39
C VAL A 280 -16.47 -7.43 9.72
N LEU A 281 -17.21 -8.55 9.72
CA LEU A 281 -17.51 -9.28 10.94
C LEU A 281 -16.25 -9.79 11.66
N ALA A 282 -15.30 -10.37 10.91
CA ALA A 282 -14.02 -10.80 11.48
C ALA A 282 -13.23 -9.63 12.07
N SER A 283 -13.21 -8.50 11.37
CA SER A 283 -12.58 -7.25 11.83
C SER A 283 -13.22 -6.72 13.12
N LEU A 284 -14.56 -6.65 13.17
CA LEU A 284 -15.30 -6.20 14.35
C LEU A 284 -15.11 -7.13 15.54
N ALA A 285 -15.10 -8.44 15.32
CA ALA A 285 -14.83 -9.44 16.35
C ALA A 285 -13.41 -9.30 16.93
N GLY A 286 -12.43 -8.96 16.09
CA GLY A 286 -11.06 -8.69 16.57
C GLY A 286 -11.00 -7.46 17.46
N ALA A 287 -11.65 -6.37 17.06
CA ALA A 287 -11.67 -5.12 17.81
C ALA A 287 -12.49 -5.20 19.11
N SER A 288 -13.58 -5.97 19.14
CA SER A 288 -14.51 -6.00 20.27
C SER A 288 -13.90 -6.59 21.53
N ILE A 289 -12.94 -7.52 21.42
CA ILE A 289 -12.33 -8.18 22.58
C ILE A 289 -11.56 -7.17 23.45
N PRO A 290 -10.55 -6.43 22.94
CA PRO A 290 -9.87 -5.43 23.76
C PRO A 290 -10.81 -4.30 24.22
N LEU A 291 -11.71 -3.84 23.35
CA LEU A 291 -12.64 -2.76 23.68
C LEU A 291 -13.55 -3.12 24.86
N SER A 292 -14.06 -4.35 24.89
CA SER A 292 -14.89 -4.84 26.00
C SER A 292 -14.14 -4.83 27.33
N LEU A 293 -12.84 -5.17 27.33
CA LEU A 293 -12.01 -5.09 28.53
C LEU A 293 -11.84 -3.66 29.04
N TYR A 294 -11.62 -2.70 28.14
CA TYR A 294 -11.53 -1.28 28.53
C TYR A 294 -12.85 -0.73 29.05
N PHE A 295 -13.97 -1.07 28.41
CA PHE A 295 -15.29 -0.67 28.89
C PHE A 295 -15.58 -1.27 30.27
N GLY A 296 -15.31 -2.57 30.48
CA GLY A 296 -15.52 -3.23 31.76
C GLY A 296 -14.63 -2.67 32.88
N LEU A 297 -13.37 -2.36 32.59
CA LEU A 297 -12.47 -1.72 33.55
C LEU A 297 -12.92 -0.29 33.88
N GLY A 298 -13.32 0.49 32.88
CA GLY A 298 -13.79 1.86 33.07
C GLY A 298 -15.08 1.94 33.89
N THR A 299 -16.05 1.07 33.63
CA THR A 299 -17.29 1.00 34.43
C THR A 299 -17.01 0.55 35.85
N TRP A 300 -16.11 -0.41 36.06
CA TRP A 300 -15.70 -0.85 37.40
C TRP A 300 -15.00 0.26 38.20
N LEU A 301 -14.10 1.02 37.56
CA LEU A 301 -13.44 2.16 38.19
C LEU A 301 -14.44 3.27 38.55
N TRP A 302 -15.37 3.59 37.65
CA TRP A 302 -16.42 4.59 37.91
C TRP A 302 -17.37 4.18 39.03
N ALA A 303 -17.70 2.89 39.14
CA ALA A 303 -18.54 2.39 40.24
C ALA A 303 -17.84 2.39 41.62
N ARG A 304 -16.52 2.61 41.67
CA ARG A 304 -15.70 2.56 42.90
C ARG A 304 -15.12 3.92 43.33
N GLY A 305 -15.28 4.97 42.52
CA GLY A 305 -14.84 6.34 42.82
C GLY A 305 -16.03 7.25 43.07
#